data_AF-A0A5K1HHM2-F1
#
_entry.id   AF-A0A5K1HHM2-F1
#
_cell.length_a   1.000
_cell.length_b   1.000
_cell.length_c   1.000
_cell.angle_alpha   90.00
_cell.angle_beta   90.00
_cell.angle_gamma   90.00
#
_symmetry.space_group_name_H-M   'P 1'
#
loop_
_entity.id
_entity.type
_entity.pdbx_description
1 polymer ?
#
loop_
_entity_poly.entity_id
_entity_poly.type
_entity_poly.pdbx_seq_one_letter_code
_entity_poly.pdbx_strand_id
1 'polypeptide(L)'
;SPTGICTSALQGHAIQLHAGQDQQGPLLLALRRYQPTKENIEYIENIKENIHFMGYEPWKITHASDNFEILHQYAVQLIKQGDAFVCSESAEEMRKKRGEGLPSRDRDRPVEENLRIFEEMRLGLHEEGAYSLRAKIDYKHVNTTLRDPVIYRIKFHSHPHVGDKWCIYPSTTTPTPSATASRASPTPSAPFSSKSEENFTTG
;
A
#
# COMPACT_ATOMS: atom_id res chain seq x y z
N SER A 1 -17.72 10.94 25.94
CA SER A 1 -16.41 10.26 26.03
C SER A 1 -15.69 10.46 24.71
N PRO A 2 -14.64 11.30 24.63
CA PRO A 2 -14.18 11.88 23.37
C PRO A 2 -12.95 11.14 22.82
N THR A 3 -13.17 9.97 22.24
CA THR A 3 -12.25 9.35 21.27
C THR A 3 -12.94 9.39 19.91
N GLY A 4 -13.00 10.59 19.33
CA GLY A 4 -13.58 10.80 18.00
C GLY A 4 -12.47 10.94 16.96
N ILE A 5 -11.98 9.82 16.44
CA ILE A 5 -11.26 9.81 15.16
C ILE A 5 -12.32 10.15 14.10
N CYS A 6 -12.30 11.37 13.56
CA CYS A 6 -13.15 11.71 12.42
C CYS A 6 -12.47 11.20 11.14
N THR A 7 -12.56 9.89 10.89
CA THR A 7 -12.30 9.32 9.56
C THR A 7 -13.52 9.61 8.70
N SER A 8 -13.58 10.78 8.05
CA SER A 8 -14.47 10.94 6.89
C SER A 8 -13.82 10.20 5.72
N ALA A 9 -14.10 8.89 5.63
CA ALA A 9 -13.91 8.14 4.40
C ALA A 9 -14.95 8.65 3.39
N LEU A 10 -14.61 9.66 2.59
CA LEU A 10 -15.31 9.90 1.34
C LEU A 10 -15.20 8.62 0.52
N GLN A 11 -16.30 7.87 0.47
CA GLN A 11 -16.39 6.54 -0.10
C GLN A 11 -15.65 6.45 -1.44
N GLY A 12 -14.66 5.57 -1.51
CA GLY A 12 -13.97 5.17 -2.74
C GLY A 12 -12.59 5.78 -3.01
N HIS A 13 -12.13 6.78 -2.24
CA HIS A 13 -10.91 7.53 -2.60
C HIS A 13 -9.93 7.65 -1.42
N ALA A 14 -8.68 7.25 -1.64
CA ALA A 14 -7.62 7.06 -0.65
C ALA A 14 -7.08 8.39 -0.06
N ILE A 15 -7.88 9.03 0.80
CA ILE A 15 -7.54 10.25 1.54
C ILE A 15 -7.56 9.92 3.02
N GLN A 16 -6.53 10.34 3.76
CA GLN A 16 -6.52 10.25 5.22
C GLN A 16 -6.15 11.61 5.80
N LEU A 17 -7.11 12.23 6.49
CA LEU A 17 -6.94 13.46 7.24
C LEU A 17 -6.55 13.10 8.69
N HIS A 18 -5.52 13.75 9.23
CA HIS A 18 -5.17 13.67 10.64
C HIS A 18 -5.28 15.07 11.23
N ALA A 19 -6.32 15.31 12.03
CA ALA A 19 -6.44 16.49 12.87
C ALA A 19 -5.91 16.14 14.26
N GLY A 20 -4.98 16.95 14.78
CA GLY A 20 -4.56 16.88 16.18
C GLY A 20 -5.70 17.28 17.11
N GLN A 21 -5.61 16.86 18.38
CA GLN A 21 -6.56 17.28 19.41
C GLN A 21 -6.54 18.82 19.51
N ASP A 22 -7.73 19.40 19.58
CA ASP A 22 -8.01 20.83 19.52
C ASP A 22 -7.86 21.47 18.13
N GLN A 23 -8.74 22.44 17.84
CA GLN A 23 -8.83 23.25 16.61
C GLN A 23 -7.55 24.07 16.29
N GLN A 24 -6.42 23.72 16.91
CA GLN A 24 -5.11 24.37 16.86
C GLN A 24 -3.96 23.38 16.57
N GLY A 25 -4.23 22.07 16.44
CA GLY A 25 -3.23 21.09 16.01
C GLY A 25 -2.95 21.17 14.49
N PRO A 26 -1.71 20.90 14.03
CA PRO A 26 -1.38 20.98 12.61
C PRO A 26 -2.16 19.94 11.80
N LEU A 27 -2.92 20.38 10.79
CA LEU A 27 -3.64 19.51 9.87
C LEU A 27 -2.69 18.92 8.83
N LEU A 28 -2.57 17.59 8.77
CA LEU A 28 -1.80 16.90 7.72
C LEU A 28 -2.76 16.32 6.66
N LEU A 29 -2.55 16.70 5.40
CA LEU A 29 -3.23 16.11 4.24
C LEU A 29 -2.31 15.08 3.57
N ALA A 30 -2.64 13.79 3.70
CA ALA A 30 -1.88 12.70 3.08
C ALA A 30 -2.60 12.11 1.86
N LEU A 31 -2.02 12.30 0.67
CA LEU A 31 -2.51 11.74 -0.59
C LEU A 31 -1.85 10.38 -0.83
N ARG A 32 -2.63 9.29 -0.72
CA ARG A 32 -2.11 7.91 -0.74
C ARG A 32 -2.11 7.24 -2.12
N ARG A 33 -2.07 7.99 -3.21
CA ARG A 33 -2.13 7.41 -4.56
C ARG A 33 -0.74 7.14 -5.13
N TYR A 34 -0.55 5.89 -5.57
CA TYR A 34 0.70 5.39 -6.16
C TYR A 34 0.60 5.23 -7.69
N GLN A 35 -0.61 5.37 -8.26
CA GLN A 35 -0.87 5.12 -9.68
C GLN A 35 -0.97 6.43 -10.46
N PRO A 36 -0.11 6.65 -11.47
CA PRO A 36 -0.04 7.92 -12.19
C PRO A 36 -1.32 8.20 -12.99
N THR A 37 -1.95 7.16 -13.58
CA THR A 37 -3.16 7.30 -14.40
C THR A 37 -4.44 7.59 -13.61
N LYS A 38 -4.42 7.45 -12.29
CA LYS A 38 -5.60 7.66 -11.44
C LYS A 38 -5.55 8.96 -10.66
N GLU A 39 -4.43 9.67 -10.64
CA GLU A 39 -4.34 11.01 -10.07
C GLU A 39 -4.78 12.05 -11.09
N ASN A 40 -5.98 12.61 -10.91
CA ASN A 40 -6.39 13.83 -11.61
C ASN A 40 -5.98 15.04 -10.74
N ILE A 41 -5.22 15.97 -11.31
CA ILE A 41 -4.81 17.22 -10.66
C ILE A 41 -6.04 18.00 -10.20
N GLU A 42 -7.11 18.02 -11.00
CA GLU A 42 -8.39 18.66 -10.65
C GLU A 42 -8.98 18.08 -9.37
N TYR A 43 -8.78 16.79 -9.10
CA TYR A 43 -9.26 16.15 -7.88
C TYR A 43 -8.45 16.62 -6.66
N ILE A 44 -7.14 16.78 -6.82
CA ILE A 44 -6.26 17.30 -5.77
C ILE A 44 -6.63 18.75 -5.44
N GLU A 45 -6.85 19.58 -6.47
CA GLU A 45 -7.27 20.97 -6.28
C GLU A 45 -8.66 21.07 -5.66
N ASN A 46 -9.63 20.28 -6.12
CA ASN A 46 -10.96 20.23 -5.49
C ASN A 46 -10.89 19.83 -4.00
N ILE A 47 -9.99 18.91 -3.61
CA ILE A 47 -9.82 18.55 -2.20
C ILE A 47 -9.29 19.74 -1.41
N LYS A 48 -8.28 20.45 -1.93
CA LYS A 48 -7.73 21.65 -1.29
C LYS A 48 -8.80 22.72 -1.13
N GLU A 49 -9.54 23.01 -2.20
CA GLU A 49 -10.65 23.98 -2.19
C GLU A 49 -11.71 23.63 -1.16
N ASN A 50 -12.10 22.35 -1.05
CA ASN A 50 -13.06 21.92 -0.02
C ASN A 50 -12.51 22.08 1.41
N ILE A 51 -11.22 21.79 1.64
CA ILE A 51 -10.60 21.96 2.96
C ILE A 51 -10.55 23.46 3.34
N HIS A 52 -10.17 24.33 2.40
CA HIS A 52 -10.20 25.77 2.60
C HIS A 52 -11.62 26.29 2.83
N PHE A 53 -12.61 25.78 2.08
CA PHE A 53 -14.02 26.14 2.27
C PHE A 53 -14.53 25.77 3.66
N MET A 54 -14.04 24.68 4.23
CA MET A 54 -14.34 24.27 5.61
C MET A 54 -13.60 25.09 6.68
N GLY A 55 -12.78 26.08 6.28
CA GLY A 55 -12.06 26.97 7.19
C GLY A 55 -10.75 26.39 7.73
N TYR A 56 -10.23 25.32 7.13
CA TYR A 56 -8.98 24.70 7.55
C TYR A 56 -7.86 24.95 6.54
N GLU A 57 -6.63 25.07 7.03
CA GLU A 57 -5.42 25.15 6.22
C GLU A 57 -4.53 23.94 6.55
N PRO A 58 -4.17 23.09 5.57
CA PRO A 58 -3.21 22.02 5.82
C PRO A 58 -1.84 22.60 6.19
N TRP A 59 -1.32 22.24 7.36
CA TRP A 59 0.05 22.56 7.76
C TRP A 59 1.09 21.89 6.83
N LYS A 60 0.76 20.70 6.31
CA LYS A 60 1.60 19.99 5.35
C LYS A 60 0.75 19.12 4.43
N ILE A 61 1.15 19.04 3.17
CA ILE A 61 0.62 18.09 2.19
C ILE A 61 1.75 17.09 1.88
N THR A 62 1.46 15.79 1.96
CA THR A 62 2.43 14.73 1.64
C THR A 62 1.87 13.80 0.58
N HIS A 63 2.71 13.42 -0.37
CA HIS A 63 2.34 12.49 -1.43
C HIS A 63 3.00 11.13 -1.20
N ALA A 64 2.26 10.06 -1.45
CA ALA A 64 2.82 8.70 -1.48
C ALA A 64 4.03 8.59 -2.44
N SER A 65 4.01 9.35 -3.53
CA SER A 65 5.09 9.43 -4.52
C SER A 65 6.38 10.08 -4.00
N ASP A 66 6.33 10.85 -2.91
CA ASP A 66 7.55 11.34 -2.23
C ASP A 66 8.42 10.18 -1.72
N ASN A 67 7.84 9.00 -1.52
CA ASN A 67 8.52 7.81 -0.98
C ASN A 67 8.95 6.80 -2.05
N PHE A 68 8.79 7.08 -3.34
CA PHE A 68 9.13 6.10 -4.40
C PHE A 68 10.58 5.62 -4.33
N GLU A 69 11.52 6.52 -4.03
CA GLU A 69 12.93 6.16 -3.87
C GLU A 69 13.14 5.17 -2.71
N ILE A 70 12.54 5.45 -1.56
CA ILE A 70 12.61 4.58 -0.37
C ILE A 70 11.96 3.21 -0.66
N LEU A 71 10.79 3.20 -1.31
CA LEU A 71 10.10 1.98 -1.69
C LEU A 71 10.90 1.16 -2.70
N HIS A 72 11.64 1.81 -3.60
CA HIS A 72 12.52 1.15 -4.56
C HIS A 72 13.70 0.48 -3.85
N GLN A 73 14.33 1.18 -2.90
CA GLN A 73 15.42 0.63 -2.09
C GLN A 73 14.97 -0.59 -1.27
N TYR A 74 13.77 -0.56 -0.68
CA TYR A 74 13.21 -1.74 -0.02
C TYR A 74 12.95 -2.89 -0.99
N ALA A 75 12.48 -2.62 -2.20
CA ALA A 75 12.30 -3.66 -3.22
C ALA A 75 13.63 -4.32 -3.57
N VAL A 76 14.69 -3.54 -3.76
CA VAL A 76 16.06 -4.05 -3.97
C VAL A 76 16.52 -4.90 -2.78
N GLN A 77 16.23 -4.49 -1.55
CA GLN A 77 16.57 -5.26 -0.36
C GLN A 77 15.82 -6.60 -0.29
N LEU A 78 14.53 -6.61 -0.60
CA LEU A 78 13.74 -7.85 -0.66
C LEU A 78 14.30 -8.82 -1.70
N ILE A 79 14.70 -8.33 -2.88
CA ILE A 79 15.35 -9.17 -3.90
C ILE A 79 16.65 -9.76 -3.36
N LYS A 80 17.50 -8.94 -2.72
CA LYS A 80 18.78 -9.39 -2.12
C LYS A 80 18.59 -10.46 -1.03
N GLN A 81 17.49 -10.39 -0.30
CA GLN A 81 17.13 -11.37 0.73
C GLN A 81 16.49 -12.65 0.16
N GLY A 82 16.16 -12.67 -1.13
CA GLY A 82 15.44 -13.76 -1.78
C GLY A 82 13.92 -13.72 -1.54
N ASP A 83 13.41 -12.64 -0.95
CA ASP A 83 12.00 -12.44 -0.59
C ASP A 83 11.19 -11.75 -1.71
N ALA A 84 11.81 -11.47 -2.85
CA ALA A 84 11.15 -10.99 -4.05
C ALA A 84 11.83 -11.49 -5.32
N PHE A 85 11.05 -11.65 -6.39
CA PHE A 85 11.54 -12.08 -7.71
C PHE A 85 10.80 -11.35 -8.84
N VAL A 86 11.47 -11.21 -9.97
CA VAL A 86 10.90 -10.65 -11.19
C VAL A 86 10.20 -11.75 -11.98
N CYS A 87 8.96 -11.52 -12.39
CA CYS A 87 8.10 -12.46 -13.09
C CYS A 87 7.84 -11.96 -14.50
N SER A 88 8.10 -12.80 -15.51
CA SER A 88 7.84 -12.51 -16.94
C SER A 88 6.53 -13.12 -17.45
N GLU A 89 5.78 -13.80 -16.58
CA GLU A 89 4.48 -14.37 -16.93
C GLU A 89 3.45 -13.27 -17.18
N SER A 90 2.60 -13.47 -18.18
CA SER A 90 1.52 -12.53 -18.49
C SER A 90 0.54 -12.43 -17.33
N ALA A 91 -0.24 -11.34 -17.29
CA ALA A 91 -1.26 -11.16 -16.24
C ALA A 91 -2.28 -12.31 -16.19
N GLU A 92 -2.60 -12.90 -17.35
CA GLU A 92 -3.52 -14.04 -17.45
C GLU A 92 -2.90 -15.32 -16.91
N GLU A 93 -1.67 -15.64 -17.33
CA GLU A 93 -0.91 -16.79 -16.82
C GLU A 93 -0.74 -16.72 -15.30
N MET A 94 -0.35 -15.54 -14.79
CA MET A 94 -0.19 -15.29 -13.38
C MET A 94 -1.50 -15.47 -12.61
N ARG A 95 -2.62 -14.96 -13.13
CA ARG A 95 -3.95 -15.11 -12.51
C ARG A 95 -4.34 -16.58 -12.45
N LYS A 96 -4.14 -17.34 -13.54
CA LYS A 96 -4.44 -18.77 -13.61
C LYS A 96 -3.62 -19.56 -12.58
N LYS A 97 -2.29 -19.41 -12.60
CA LYS A 97 -1.38 -20.09 -11.66
C LYS A 97 -1.68 -19.76 -10.20
N ARG A 98 -1.95 -18.48 -9.88
CA ARG A 98 -2.35 -18.07 -8.53
C ARG A 98 -3.69 -18.68 -8.10
N GLY A 99 -4.64 -18.82 -9.02
CA GLY A 99 -5.92 -19.50 -8.78
C GLY A 99 -5.71 -20.98 -8.44
N GLU A 100 -4.84 -21.65 -9.20
CA GLU A 100 -4.51 -23.07 -9.05
C GLU A 100 -3.51 -23.35 -7.92
N GLY A 101 -2.90 -22.33 -7.31
CA GLY A 101 -1.89 -22.50 -6.26
C GLY A 101 -0.56 -23.06 -6.78
N LEU A 102 -0.21 -22.73 -8.02
CA LEU A 102 1.04 -23.12 -8.68
C LEU A 102 2.07 -21.98 -8.60
N PRO A 103 3.36 -22.31 -8.40
CA PRO A 103 4.42 -21.31 -8.38
C PRO A 103 4.66 -20.74 -9.79
N SER A 104 5.18 -19.51 -9.83
CA SER A 104 5.69 -18.92 -11.06
C SER A 104 6.90 -19.71 -11.57
N ARG A 105 7.11 -19.74 -12.89
CA ARG A 105 8.31 -20.33 -13.49
C ARG A 105 9.60 -19.59 -13.08
N ASP A 106 9.47 -18.31 -12.73
CA ASP A 106 10.58 -17.42 -12.39
C ASP A 106 10.82 -17.30 -10.88
N ARG A 107 10.07 -18.03 -10.05
CA ARG A 107 10.06 -17.87 -8.58
C ARG A 107 11.42 -18.10 -7.92
N ASP A 108 12.22 -18.98 -8.52
CA ASP A 108 13.54 -19.38 -8.03
C ASP A 108 14.69 -18.84 -8.90
N ARG A 109 14.42 -17.78 -9.68
CA ARG A 109 15.45 -17.04 -10.42
C ARG A 109 16.55 -16.54 -9.46
N PRO A 110 17.85 -16.60 -9.84
CA PRO A 110 18.95 -16.08 -9.02
C PRO A 110 18.78 -14.60 -8.64
N VAL A 111 19.32 -14.21 -7.49
CA VAL A 111 19.23 -12.84 -6.96
C VAL A 111 19.84 -11.84 -7.93
N GLU A 112 21.00 -12.16 -8.49
CA GLU A 112 21.75 -11.30 -9.41
C GLU A 112 20.95 -11.02 -10.69
N GLU A 113 20.28 -12.05 -11.21
CA GLU A 113 19.44 -11.92 -12.39
C GLU A 113 18.18 -11.09 -12.10
N ASN A 114 17.55 -11.30 -10.94
CA ASN A 114 16.42 -10.47 -10.51
C ASN A 114 16.80 -9.00 -10.36
N LEU A 115 17.95 -8.70 -9.74
CA LEU A 115 18.44 -7.33 -9.58
C LEU A 115 18.71 -6.67 -10.93
N ARG A 116 19.37 -7.40 -11.84
CA ARG A 116 19.64 -6.91 -13.19
C ARG A 116 18.34 -6.56 -13.92
N ILE A 117 17.37 -7.49 -13.98
CA ILE A 117 16.12 -7.25 -14.71
C ILE A 117 15.32 -6.12 -14.03
N PHE A 118 15.28 -6.05 -12.70
CA PHE A 118 14.57 -4.98 -12.00
C PHE A 118 15.17 -3.60 -12.29
N GLU A 119 16.49 -3.49 -12.42
CA GLU A 119 17.16 -2.26 -12.89
C GLU A 119 16.81 -1.96 -14.36
N GLU A 120 16.82 -2.95 -15.24
CA GLU A 120 16.39 -2.77 -16.64
C GLU A 120 14.93 -2.29 -16.73
N MET A 121 14.04 -2.79 -15.87
CA MET A 121 12.67 -2.29 -15.74
C MET A 121 12.66 -0.82 -15.30
N ARG A 122 13.49 -0.43 -14.33
CA ARG A 122 13.62 0.95 -13.82
C ARG A 122 14.16 1.93 -14.87
N LEU A 123 14.99 1.44 -15.78
CA LEU A 123 15.53 2.16 -16.94
C LEU A 123 14.55 2.23 -18.12
N GLY A 124 13.42 1.52 -18.05
CA GLY A 124 12.40 1.52 -19.11
C GLY A 124 12.79 0.70 -20.34
N LEU A 125 13.65 -0.31 -20.19
CA LEU A 125 14.14 -1.14 -21.30
C LEU A 125 13.15 -2.25 -21.73
N HIS A 126 12.01 -2.36 -21.04
CA HIS A 126 11.00 -3.40 -21.24
C HIS A 126 9.60 -2.81 -21.38
N GLU A 127 8.77 -3.41 -22.22
CA GLU A 127 7.40 -2.94 -22.47
C GLU A 127 6.47 -3.10 -21.25
N GLU A 128 5.34 -2.37 -21.24
CA GLU A 128 4.34 -2.53 -20.19
C GLU A 128 3.82 -3.97 -20.13
N GLY A 129 3.85 -4.55 -18.92
CA GLY A 129 3.35 -5.92 -18.70
C GLY A 129 4.33 -7.03 -19.09
N ALA A 130 5.50 -6.70 -19.67
CA ALA A 130 6.55 -7.68 -19.93
C ALA A 130 7.11 -8.28 -18.64
N TYR A 131 7.27 -7.45 -17.60
CA TYR A 131 7.75 -7.87 -16.30
C TYR A 131 6.97 -7.23 -15.14
N SER A 132 6.96 -7.94 -14.02
CA SER A 132 6.47 -7.44 -12.74
C SER A 132 7.33 -7.94 -11.59
N LEU A 133 7.54 -7.14 -10.55
CA LEU A 133 8.18 -7.62 -9.33
C LEU A 133 7.12 -8.21 -8.41
N ARG A 134 7.38 -9.40 -7.88
CA ARG A 134 6.48 -10.11 -6.95
C ARG A 134 7.19 -10.40 -5.64
N ALA A 135 6.46 -10.27 -4.53
CA ALA A 135 6.95 -10.75 -3.24
C ALA A 135 6.88 -12.28 -3.21
N LYS A 136 7.91 -12.92 -2.65
CA LYS A 136 8.00 -14.36 -2.44
C LYS A 136 7.46 -14.67 -1.05
N ILE A 137 6.17 -15.00 -0.97
CA ILE A 137 5.49 -15.30 0.31
C ILE A 137 5.15 -16.79 0.30
N ASP A 138 3.90 -17.13 0.03
CA ASP A 138 3.42 -18.50 -0.07
C ASP A 138 2.40 -18.61 -1.20
N TYR A 139 2.80 -19.25 -2.29
CA TYR A 139 1.97 -19.46 -3.46
C TYR A 139 0.78 -20.42 -3.20
N LYS A 140 0.79 -21.17 -2.08
CA LYS A 140 -0.30 -22.06 -1.66
C LYS A 140 -1.17 -21.46 -0.56
N HIS A 141 -0.92 -20.21 -0.16
CA HIS A 141 -1.63 -19.59 0.96
C HIS A 141 -3.16 -19.62 0.76
N VAL A 142 -3.93 -19.86 1.83
CA VAL A 142 -5.41 -19.94 1.76
C VAL A 142 -5.98 -18.61 1.25
N ASN A 143 -5.49 -17.50 1.77
CA ASN A 143 -5.77 -16.17 1.22
C ASN A 143 -5.02 -15.97 -0.11
N THR A 144 -5.78 -15.89 -1.20
CA THR A 144 -5.25 -15.72 -2.56
C THR A 144 -4.46 -14.43 -2.75
N THR A 145 -4.72 -13.37 -1.96
CA THR A 145 -3.97 -12.11 -2.06
C THR A 145 -2.53 -12.23 -1.59
N LEU A 146 -2.24 -13.18 -0.70
CA LEU A 146 -0.89 -13.46 -0.20
C LEU A 146 -0.11 -14.44 -1.10
N ARG A 147 -0.74 -14.97 -2.15
CA ARG A 147 -0.08 -15.84 -3.14
C ARG A 147 0.82 -15.03 -4.06
N ASP A 148 2.05 -14.85 -3.62
CA ASP A 148 3.14 -14.13 -4.29
C ASP A 148 2.64 -12.84 -5.00
N PRO A 149 2.19 -11.83 -4.23
CA PRO A 149 1.56 -10.64 -4.79
C PRO A 149 2.51 -9.80 -5.62
N VAL A 150 1.97 -9.12 -6.63
CA VAL A 150 2.72 -8.13 -7.42
C VAL A 150 2.94 -6.87 -6.57
N ILE A 151 4.19 -6.44 -6.47
CA ILE A 151 4.62 -5.24 -5.75
C ILE A 151 5.14 -4.15 -6.69
N TYR A 152 5.64 -4.45 -7.90
CA TYR A 152 5.92 -3.42 -8.91
C TYR A 152 5.44 -3.82 -10.31
N ARG A 153 5.10 -2.81 -11.12
CA ARG A 153 4.72 -2.96 -12.53
C ARG A 153 5.32 -1.84 -13.37
N ILE A 154 5.62 -2.15 -14.63
CA ILE A 154 6.02 -1.15 -15.63
C ILE A 154 4.78 -0.39 -16.10
N LYS A 155 4.86 0.94 -16.10
CA LYS A 155 3.87 1.86 -16.68
C LYS A 155 4.61 3.06 -17.27
N PHE A 156 4.43 3.32 -18.56
CA PHE A 156 4.96 4.49 -19.26
C PHE A 156 3.92 5.60 -19.26
N HIS A 157 3.70 6.18 -18.08
CA HIS A 157 2.81 7.31 -17.90
C HIS A 157 3.47 8.33 -16.98
N SER A 158 3.35 9.61 -17.33
CA SER A 158 3.85 10.70 -16.48
C SER A 158 3.07 10.74 -15.17
N HIS A 159 3.78 10.81 -14.05
CA HIS A 159 3.13 10.96 -12.75
C HIS A 159 2.86 12.45 -12.48
N PRO A 160 1.64 12.85 -12.08
CA PRO A 160 1.30 14.27 -11.88
C PRO A 160 2.25 15.01 -10.92
N HIS A 161 2.69 14.32 -9.85
CA HIS A 161 3.64 14.87 -8.87
C HIS A 161 5.14 14.75 -9.23
N VAL A 162 5.59 13.60 -9.76
CA VAL A 162 7.03 13.32 -9.94
C VAL A 162 7.49 13.32 -11.41
N GLY A 163 6.58 13.60 -12.34
CA GLY A 163 6.82 13.63 -13.78
C GLY A 163 7.26 12.28 -14.35
N ASP A 164 8.17 12.32 -15.32
CA ASP A 164 8.66 11.15 -16.06
C ASP A 164 9.86 10.46 -15.41
N LYS A 165 10.15 10.77 -14.14
CA LYS A 165 11.30 10.21 -13.41
C LYS A 165 11.19 8.69 -13.21
N TRP A 166 9.99 8.13 -13.28
CA TRP A 166 9.70 6.73 -12.98
C TRP A 166 8.87 6.10 -14.10
N CYS A 167 9.25 4.88 -14.49
CA CYS A 167 8.51 4.01 -15.40
C CYS A 167 8.12 2.67 -14.76
N ILE A 168 8.49 2.47 -13.49
CA ILE A 168 7.99 1.40 -12.63
C ILE A 168 7.27 2.01 -11.43
N TYR A 169 6.12 1.45 -11.10
CA TYR A 169 5.28 1.97 -10.02
C TYR A 169 4.92 0.86 -9.03
N PRO A 170 4.91 1.17 -7.72
CA PRO A 170 4.49 0.22 -6.72
C PRO A 170 3.00 -0.12 -6.90
N SER A 171 2.66 -1.39 -6.72
CA SER A 171 1.28 -1.85 -6.77
C SER A 171 0.54 -1.48 -5.48
N THR A 172 -0.79 -1.49 -5.50
CA THR A 172 -1.63 -1.26 -4.31
C THR A 172 -1.39 -2.28 -3.20
N THR A 173 -0.83 -3.44 -3.54
CA THR A 173 -0.50 -4.51 -2.59
C THR A 173 0.89 -4.35 -1.97
N THR A 174 1.68 -3.37 -2.41
CA THR A 174 3.00 -3.08 -1.85
C THR A 174 2.86 -2.63 -0.39
N PRO A 175 3.51 -3.30 0.57
CA PRO A 175 3.52 -2.83 1.95
C PRO A 175 4.14 -1.44 2.03
N THR A 176 3.50 -0.54 2.80
CA THR A 176 3.99 0.84 2.99
C THR A 176 4.62 0.96 4.37
N PRO A 177 5.73 1.72 4.52
CA PRO A 177 6.43 1.83 5.80
C PRO A 177 5.54 2.39 6.93
N SER A 178 4.51 3.17 6.63
CA SER A 178 3.57 3.67 7.65
C SER A 178 2.66 2.59 8.22
N ALA A 179 2.41 1.49 7.50
CA ALA A 179 1.59 0.38 7.98
C ALA A 179 2.32 -0.47 9.04
N THR A 180 3.65 -0.46 9.04
CA THR A 180 4.47 -1.21 10.01
C THR A 180 4.56 -0.50 11.36
N ALA A 181 4.37 0.82 11.40
CA ALA A 181 4.49 1.61 12.63
C ALA A 181 3.25 1.54 13.55
N SER A 182 2.09 1.08 13.07
CA SER A 182 0.85 1.06 13.87
C SER A 182 0.55 -0.27 14.58
N ARG A 183 1.45 -1.26 14.49
CA ARG A 183 1.23 -2.59 15.07
C ARG A 183 2.12 -2.91 16.28
N ALA A 184 2.45 -1.88 17.05
CA ALA A 184 3.09 -2.00 18.35
C ALA A 184 2.20 -1.32 19.43
N SER A 185 1.06 -1.94 19.72
CA SER A 185 0.39 -1.77 21.01
C SER A 185 -0.05 -3.15 21.50
N PRO A 186 0.58 -3.70 22.55
CA PRO A 186 0.07 -4.92 23.18
C PRO A 186 -1.25 -4.56 23.84
N THR A 187 -2.37 -5.10 23.34
CA THR A 187 -3.65 -5.01 24.04
C THR A 187 -3.55 -5.74 25.38
N PRO A 188 -3.76 -5.09 26.53
CA PRO A 188 -3.95 -5.81 27.78
C PRO A 188 -5.30 -6.53 27.73
N SER A 189 -5.29 -7.84 27.92
CA SER A 189 -6.49 -8.66 28.09
C SER A 189 -7.30 -8.17 29.29
N ALA A 190 -8.53 -7.72 29.06
CA ALA A 190 -9.48 -7.39 30.13
C ALA A 190 -10.05 -8.68 30.76
N PRO A 191 -10.28 -8.72 32.09
CA PRO A 191 -10.72 -9.90 32.81
C PRO A 191 -12.22 -10.18 32.61
N PHE A 192 -12.55 -11.46 32.48
CA PHE A 192 -13.91 -11.98 32.41
C PHE A 192 -14.61 -11.78 33.77
N SER A 193 -15.65 -10.95 33.83
CA SER A 193 -16.51 -10.79 35.01
C SER A 193 -17.82 -11.51 34.76
N SER A 194 -18.02 -12.64 35.45
CA SER A 194 -19.29 -13.37 35.52
C SER A 194 -20.28 -12.58 36.38
N LYS A 195 -21.39 -12.12 35.79
CA LYS A 195 -22.53 -11.60 36.55
C LYS A 195 -23.37 -12.78 37.07
N SER A 196 -23.59 -12.73 38.37
CA SER A 196 -24.52 -13.51 39.18
C SER A 196 -25.98 -13.29 38.77
N GLU A 197 -26.76 -14.37 38.69
CA GLU A 197 -28.22 -14.36 38.67
C GLU A 197 -28.78 -14.22 40.09
N GLU A 198 -29.79 -13.37 40.26
CA GLU A 198 -30.54 -13.17 41.50
C GLU A 198 -31.73 -14.13 41.62
N ASN A 199 -31.84 -14.75 42.79
CA ASN A 199 -33.02 -14.97 43.64
C ASN A 199 -34.25 -15.73 43.10
N PHE A 200 -34.52 -16.89 43.72
CA PHE A 200 -35.89 -17.34 44.00
C PHE A 200 -35.99 -17.84 45.46
N THR A 201 -36.83 -17.16 46.24
CA THR A 201 -37.25 -17.52 47.60
C THR A 201 -38.59 -18.24 47.49
N THR A 202 -38.74 -19.41 48.14
CA THR A 202 -40.04 -19.91 48.59
C THR A 202 -39.86 -20.53 49.97
N GLY A 203 -40.77 -20.17 50.87
CA GLY A 203 -40.92 -20.81 52.18
C GLY A 203 -41.66 -22.13 52.10
#